data_AF-A0A836SED2-F1
#
_entry.id   AF-A0A836SED2-F1
#
_cell.length_a   1.000
_cell.length_b   1.000
_cell.length_c   1.000
_cell.angle_alpha   90.00
_cell.angle_beta   90.00
_cell.angle_gamma   90.00
#
_symmetry.space_group_name_H-M   'P 1'
#
loop_
_entity.id
_entity.type
_entity.pdbx_description
1 polymer ?
#
loop_
_entity_poly.entity_id
_entity_poly.type
_entity_poly.pdbx_seq_one_letter_code
_entity_poly.pdbx_strand_id
1 'polypeptide(L)'
;MLRSRKSPKPHLDDPYLKKFRYREPTVCPGCNIVYTGKRWQYKPRYEPTAKTAYKKCPACRKIDDHYAMGLVFLSGSFLVQHRKEILHLIENQDRLGFKRNPLDRIMATRKVKNGYRIETTTEHLALTIGRALYHAYGGDVEYRFSEDQKLVRVYWHRDQVKKGG
;
A
#
# COMPACT_ATOMS: atom_id res chain seq x y z
N MET A 1 14.36 -10.33 -16.32
CA MET A 1 15.03 -11.09 -15.24
C MET A 1 14.64 -10.46 -13.91
N LEU A 2 14.08 -11.20 -12.93
CA LEU A 2 13.84 -10.65 -11.60
C LEU A 2 15.19 -10.32 -10.93
N ARG A 3 15.57 -9.04 -10.86
CA ARG A 3 16.80 -8.62 -10.19
C ARG A 3 16.58 -8.60 -8.67
N SER A 4 17.42 -9.37 -7.98
CA SER A 4 17.70 -9.45 -6.53
C SER A 4 16.58 -9.02 -5.56
N ARG A 5 15.94 -10.00 -4.92
CA ARG A 5 15.16 -9.79 -3.69
C ARG A 5 16.12 -9.81 -2.50
N LYS A 6 16.59 -8.65 -2.02
CA LYS A 6 17.03 -8.58 -0.62
C LYS A 6 15.77 -8.58 0.25
N SER A 7 15.58 -9.59 1.09
CA SER A 7 14.46 -9.62 2.03
C SER A 7 14.56 -8.45 3.02
N PRO A 8 13.43 -7.86 3.47
CA PRO A 8 13.46 -6.87 4.53
C PRO A 8 14.15 -7.46 5.76
N LYS A 9 15.07 -6.70 6.37
CA LYS A 9 15.74 -7.16 7.60
C LYS A 9 14.67 -7.31 8.70
N PRO A 10 14.69 -8.40 9.48
CA PRO A 10 13.60 -8.75 10.41
C PRO A 10 13.38 -7.79 11.60
N HIS A 11 14.18 -6.73 11.74
CA HIS A 11 14.20 -5.85 12.91
C HIS A 11 13.53 -4.48 12.72
N LEU A 12 13.00 -4.14 11.53
CA LEU A 12 12.39 -2.82 11.32
C LEU A 12 10.89 -2.84 11.68
N ASP A 13 10.57 -2.10 12.73
CA ASP A 13 9.23 -2.04 13.33
C ASP A 13 8.37 -0.92 12.74
N ASP A 14 7.04 -1.13 12.80
CA ASP A 14 6.06 -0.10 12.45
C ASP A 14 5.69 0.71 13.72
N PRO A 15 6.07 2.00 13.81
CA PRO A 15 5.83 2.80 15.01
C PRO A 15 4.33 3.03 15.30
N TYR A 16 3.45 2.82 14.30
CA TYR A 16 2.01 2.98 14.46
C TYR A 16 1.32 1.73 15.01
N LEU A 17 2.00 0.57 15.01
CA LEU A 17 1.47 -0.69 15.56
C LEU A 17 1.92 -0.93 17.02
N LYS A 18 3.17 -0.60 17.36
CA LYS A 18 3.79 -1.05 18.61
C LYS A 18 3.31 -0.30 19.87
N LYS A 19 2.88 0.96 19.74
CA LYS A 19 2.65 1.86 20.88
C LYS A 19 1.23 1.84 21.48
N PHE A 20 0.27 1.13 20.89
CA PHE A 20 -1.14 1.28 21.28
C PHE A 20 -1.82 -0.05 21.59
N ARG A 21 -2.15 -0.24 22.87
CA ARG A 21 -3.20 -1.18 23.28
C ARG A 21 -4.55 -0.50 23.09
N TYR A 22 -5.24 -0.84 22.01
CA TYR A 22 -6.60 -0.36 21.79
C TYR A 22 -7.56 -1.15 22.71
N ARG A 23 -8.52 -0.46 23.34
CA ARG A 23 -9.60 -1.13 24.06
C ARG A 23 -10.48 -1.88 23.06
N GLU A 24 -11.09 -2.97 23.46
CA GLU A 24 -12.04 -3.68 22.59
C GLU A 24 -13.47 -3.48 23.10
N PRO A 25 -14.41 -3.09 22.22
CA PRO A 25 -14.23 -2.67 20.83
C PRO A 25 -13.75 -1.22 20.69
N THR A 26 -12.93 -0.92 19.68
CA THR A 26 -12.61 0.47 19.28
C THR A 26 -13.00 0.72 17.82
N VAL A 27 -13.69 1.81 17.52
CA VAL A 27 -13.98 2.26 16.15
C VAL A 27 -13.01 3.36 15.73
N CYS A 28 -12.50 3.29 14.50
CA CYS A 28 -11.75 4.39 13.90
C CYS A 28 -12.71 5.48 13.42
N PRO A 29 -12.67 6.71 13.97
CA PRO A 29 -13.57 7.77 13.54
C PRO A 29 -13.30 8.26 12.11
N GLY A 30 -12.12 7.99 11.55
CA GLY A 30 -11.77 8.41 10.19
C GLY A 30 -12.22 7.47 9.08
N CYS A 31 -12.49 6.20 9.39
CA CYS A 31 -12.81 5.20 8.36
C CYS A 31 -13.68 4.03 8.80
N ASN A 32 -14.21 4.09 10.03
CA ASN A 32 -15.19 3.16 10.60
C ASN A 32 -14.76 1.69 10.69
N ILE A 33 -13.50 1.36 10.47
CA ILE A 33 -12.98 0.02 10.77
C ILE A 33 -12.93 -0.18 12.29
N VAL A 34 -13.07 -1.43 12.72
CA VAL A 34 -13.28 -1.79 14.13
C VAL A 34 -12.12 -2.64 14.63
N TYR A 35 -11.53 -2.27 15.75
CA TYR A 35 -10.58 -3.08 16.49
C TYR A 35 -11.32 -4.03 17.43
N THR A 36 -11.19 -5.33 17.16
CA THR A 36 -11.80 -6.42 17.93
C THR A 36 -11.06 -7.73 17.61
N GLY A 37 -10.96 -8.65 18.57
CA GLY A 37 -10.18 -9.87 18.42
C GLY A 37 -8.70 -9.56 18.17
N LYS A 38 -8.18 -8.54 18.86
CA LYS A 38 -6.80 -8.04 18.80
C LYS A 38 -6.33 -7.55 17.43
N ARG A 39 -7.25 -7.29 16.49
CA ARG A 39 -6.93 -6.81 15.14
C ARG A 39 -7.96 -5.80 14.62
N TRP A 40 -7.55 -4.98 13.67
CA TRP A 40 -8.44 -4.09 12.93
C TRP A 40 -9.17 -4.87 11.84
N GLN A 41 -10.49 -4.68 11.74
CA GLN A 41 -11.36 -5.40 10.82
C GLN A 41 -12.33 -4.43 10.14
N TYR A 42 -12.63 -4.66 8.86
CA TYR A 42 -13.74 -3.98 8.21
C TYR A 42 -15.04 -4.70 8.56
N LYS A 43 -15.88 -4.06 9.39
CA LYS A 43 -17.19 -4.58 9.83
C LYS A 43 -18.28 -3.55 9.51
N PRO A 44 -18.82 -3.52 8.27
CA PRO A 44 -19.77 -2.48 7.85
C PRO A 44 -21.11 -2.53 8.60
N ARG A 45 -21.45 -3.65 9.25
CA ARG A 45 -22.66 -3.82 10.08
C ARG A 45 -22.39 -3.72 11.58
N TYR A 46 -21.26 -3.15 11.98
CA TYR A 46 -20.96 -2.99 13.40
C TYR A 46 -21.73 -1.79 13.96
N GLU A 47 -22.53 -2.05 15.00
CA GLU A 47 -23.28 -1.02 15.73
C GLU A 47 -22.54 -0.66 17.02
N PRO A 48 -22.08 0.60 17.19
CA PRO A 48 -21.46 1.05 18.43
C PRO A 48 -22.41 0.97 19.63
N THR A 49 -21.86 0.66 20.80
CA THR A 49 -22.57 0.63 22.08
C THR A 49 -21.95 1.63 23.05
N ALA A 50 -22.53 1.83 24.23
CA ALA A 50 -21.94 2.65 25.29
C ALA A 50 -20.51 2.22 25.70
N LYS A 51 -20.11 0.97 25.43
CA LYS A 51 -18.77 0.44 25.72
C LYS A 51 -17.76 0.66 24.59
N THR A 52 -18.20 1.16 23.43
CA THR A 52 -17.35 1.35 22.26
C THR A 52 -16.43 2.55 22.44
N ALA A 53 -15.12 2.30 22.36
CA ALA A 53 -14.12 3.37 22.34
C ALA A 53 -13.93 3.90 20.91
N TYR A 54 -13.37 5.12 20.80
CA TYR A 54 -13.05 5.73 19.51
C TYR A 54 -11.59 6.16 19.47
N LYS A 55 -10.87 5.70 18.45
CA LYS A 55 -9.47 6.09 18.22
C LYS A 55 -9.06 5.83 16.79
N LYS A 56 -8.31 6.76 16.18
CA LYS A 56 -7.82 6.57 14.81
C LYS A 56 -6.98 5.29 14.68
N CYS A 57 -7.24 4.51 13.64
CA CYS A 57 -6.47 3.32 13.32
C CYS A 57 -5.07 3.69 12.81
N PRO A 58 -4.11 2.74 12.82
CA PRO A 58 -2.76 2.96 12.32
C PRO A 58 -2.72 3.54 10.90
N ALA A 59 -3.58 3.06 9.99
CA ALA A 59 -3.59 3.53 8.60
C ALA A 59 -4.07 4.97 8.46
N CYS A 60 -5.15 5.37 9.14
CA CYS A 60 -5.61 6.77 9.14
C CYS A 60 -4.54 7.70 9.71
N ARG A 61 -3.90 7.30 10.82
CA ARG A 61 -2.81 8.09 11.42
C ARG A 61 -1.64 8.27 10.46
N LYS A 62 -1.21 7.22 9.76
CA LYS A 62 -0.17 7.33 8.73
C LYS A 62 -0.58 8.25 7.57
N ILE A 63 -1.85 8.22 7.17
CA ILE A 63 -2.37 9.11 6.12
C ILE A 63 -2.30 10.56 6.58
N ASP A 64 -2.74 10.85 7.81
CA ASP A 64 -2.68 12.20 8.40
C ASP A 64 -1.22 12.70 8.50
N ASP A 65 -0.32 11.83 8.96
CA ASP A 65 1.10 12.16 9.19
C ASP A 65 1.96 12.04 7.92
N HIS A 66 1.36 11.74 6.75
CA HIS A 66 2.05 11.44 5.49
C HIS A 66 3.18 10.41 5.60
N TYR A 67 3.02 9.43 6.50
CA TYR A 67 4.00 8.37 6.78
C TYR A 67 3.81 7.15 5.86
N ALA A 68 4.47 7.17 4.71
CA ALA A 68 4.46 6.04 3.78
C ALA A 68 5.40 4.91 4.24
N MET A 69 4.95 3.66 4.13
CA MET A 69 5.80 2.47 4.29
C MET A 69 6.05 1.74 2.96
N GLY A 70 5.37 2.16 1.90
CA GLY A 70 5.66 1.68 0.55
C GLY A 70 5.59 2.81 -0.46
N LEU A 71 6.50 2.78 -1.42
CA LEU A 71 6.54 3.69 -2.55
C LEU A 71 6.60 2.86 -3.83
N VAL A 72 5.65 3.03 -4.72
CA VAL A 72 5.67 2.40 -6.05
C VAL A 72 5.88 3.47 -7.10
N PHE A 73 6.95 3.34 -7.88
CA PHE A 73 7.28 4.21 -8.98
C PHE A 73 6.94 3.51 -10.29
N LEU A 74 6.14 4.18 -11.12
CA LEU A 74 5.76 3.72 -12.44
C LEU A 74 6.43 4.59 -13.49
N SER A 75 7.04 3.96 -14.50
CA SER A 75 7.69 4.68 -15.60
C SER A 75 7.67 3.91 -16.92
N GLY A 76 8.07 4.58 -18.00
CA GLY A 76 8.24 4.02 -19.33
C GLY A 76 7.11 4.40 -20.30
N SER A 77 7.39 4.30 -21.59
CA SER A 77 6.49 4.72 -22.66
C SER A 77 5.18 3.92 -22.73
N PHE A 78 5.18 2.67 -22.22
CA PHE A 78 3.96 1.86 -22.11
C PHE A 78 2.95 2.48 -21.15
N LEU A 79 3.43 3.04 -20.03
CA LEU A 79 2.58 3.70 -19.03
C LEU A 79 1.79 4.88 -19.61
N VAL A 80 2.37 5.62 -20.56
CA VAL A 80 1.72 6.80 -21.16
C VAL A 80 0.44 6.39 -21.90
N GLN A 81 0.50 5.28 -22.64
CA GLN A 81 -0.63 4.80 -23.43
C GLN A 81 -1.65 4.03 -22.57
N HIS A 82 -1.19 3.28 -21.57
CA HIS A 82 -2.04 2.40 -20.75
C HIS A 82 -2.33 2.94 -19.35
N ARG A 83 -2.13 4.25 -19.12
CA ARG A 83 -2.25 4.90 -17.81
C ARG A 83 -3.54 4.52 -17.07
N LYS A 84 -4.69 4.64 -17.74
CA LYS A 84 -6.00 4.46 -17.10
C LYS A 84 -6.14 3.02 -16.56
N GLU A 85 -5.78 2.04 -17.37
CA GLU A 85 -5.84 0.62 -17.01
C GLU A 85 -4.87 0.27 -15.87
N ILE A 86 -3.64 0.79 -15.95
CA ILE A 86 -2.62 0.59 -14.92
C ILE A 86 -3.07 1.18 -13.57
N LEU A 87 -3.59 2.41 -13.55
CA LEU A 87 -4.09 3.02 -12.32
C LEU A 87 -5.32 2.26 -11.78
N HIS A 88 -6.20 1.79 -12.65
CA HIS A 88 -7.35 0.97 -12.26
C HIS A 88 -6.93 -0.38 -11.64
N LEU A 89 -5.90 -1.04 -12.19
CA LEU A 89 -5.31 -2.25 -11.58
C LEU A 89 -4.84 -1.96 -10.15
N ILE A 90 -4.16 -0.84 -9.96
CA ILE A 90 -3.60 -0.41 -8.67
C ILE A 90 -4.71 -0.14 -7.64
N GLU A 91 -5.76 0.60 -8.04
CA GLU A 91 -6.95 0.83 -7.21
C GLU A 91 -7.66 -0.50 -6.84
N ASN A 92 -7.69 -1.45 -7.77
CA ASN A 92 -8.21 -2.78 -7.48
C ASN A 92 -7.36 -3.53 -6.44
N GLN A 93 -6.03 -3.43 -6.49
CA GLN A 93 -5.16 -4.01 -5.46
C GLN A 93 -5.38 -3.36 -4.10
N ASP A 94 -5.61 -2.04 -4.05
CA ASP A 94 -5.98 -1.32 -2.82
C ASP A 94 -7.27 -1.87 -2.21
N ARG A 95 -8.34 -1.96 -3.01
CA ARG A 95 -9.63 -2.51 -2.58
C ARG A 95 -9.53 -3.97 -2.09
N LEU A 96 -8.75 -4.80 -2.78
CA LEU A 96 -8.52 -6.20 -2.38
C LEU A 96 -7.66 -6.30 -1.11
N GLY A 97 -6.64 -5.45 -0.99
CA GLY A 97 -5.80 -5.29 0.18
C GLY A 97 -6.64 -4.93 1.40
N PHE A 98 -7.46 -3.88 1.28
CA PHE A 98 -8.37 -3.42 2.33
C PHE A 98 -9.29 -4.52 2.86
N LYS A 99 -9.84 -5.37 1.98
CA LYS A 99 -10.70 -6.51 2.38
C LYS A 99 -9.94 -7.55 3.23
N ARG A 100 -8.65 -7.77 2.96
CA ARG A 100 -7.81 -8.75 3.67
C ARG A 100 -7.21 -8.17 4.94
N ASN A 101 -6.70 -6.96 4.84
CA ASN A 101 -6.12 -6.17 5.92
C ASN A 101 -6.57 -4.71 5.74
N PRO A 102 -7.50 -4.20 6.56
CA PRO A 102 -8.04 -2.85 6.40
C PRO A 102 -7.02 -1.73 6.66
N LEU A 103 -5.80 -2.10 7.10
CA LEU A 103 -4.66 -1.18 7.24
C LEU A 103 -3.84 -1.05 5.95
N ASP A 104 -3.98 -1.95 4.98
CA ASP A 104 -3.38 -1.82 3.65
C ASP A 104 -4.19 -0.79 2.85
N ARG A 105 -3.59 0.40 2.62
CA ARG A 105 -4.22 1.50 1.90
C ARG A 105 -3.23 2.26 1.02
N ILE A 106 -3.67 2.70 -0.14
CA ILE A 106 -3.03 3.77 -0.90
C ILE A 106 -3.31 5.08 -0.18
N MET A 107 -2.24 5.83 0.11
CA MET A 107 -2.27 7.14 0.73
C MET A 107 -2.40 8.24 -0.32
N ALA A 108 -1.66 8.11 -1.42
CA ALA A 108 -1.65 9.08 -2.49
C ALA A 108 -1.16 8.47 -3.80
N THR A 109 -1.66 9.00 -4.91
CA THR A 109 -1.14 8.77 -6.26
C THR A 109 -0.72 10.12 -6.83
N ARG A 110 0.57 10.30 -7.06
CA ARG A 110 1.15 11.59 -7.49
C ARG A 110 1.80 11.45 -8.87
N LYS A 111 1.54 12.41 -9.76
CA LYS A 111 2.35 12.56 -10.97
C LYS A 111 3.77 12.99 -10.57
N VAL A 112 4.77 12.41 -11.21
CA VAL A 112 6.19 12.79 -11.10
C VAL A 112 6.77 12.94 -12.50
N LYS A 113 7.97 13.52 -12.63
CA LYS A 113 8.59 13.89 -13.92
C LYS A 113 8.44 12.82 -15.01
N ASN A 114 8.66 11.54 -14.67
CA ASN A 114 8.67 10.43 -15.61
C ASN A 114 7.59 9.36 -15.34
N GLY A 115 6.47 9.75 -14.72
CA GLY A 115 5.34 8.83 -14.51
C GLY A 115 4.55 9.09 -13.22
N TYR A 116 4.37 8.07 -12.40
CA TYR A 116 3.58 8.15 -11.16
C TYR A 116 4.34 7.58 -9.97
N ARG A 117 4.06 8.17 -8.79
CA ARG A 117 4.47 7.65 -7.49
C ARG A 117 3.21 7.35 -6.67
N ILE A 118 3.09 6.11 -6.22
CA ILE A 118 2.03 5.65 -5.34
C ILE A 118 2.62 5.46 -3.94
N GLU A 119 1.98 6.05 -2.94
CA GLU A 119 2.36 5.95 -1.53
C GLU A 119 1.39 4.98 -0.84
N THR A 120 1.90 4.01 -0.08
CA THR A 120 1.08 3.03 0.65
C THR A 120 1.38 3.03 2.14
N THR A 121 0.35 2.76 2.95
CA THR A 121 0.45 2.67 4.40
C THR A 121 1.23 1.43 4.87
N THR A 122 1.42 0.44 4.00
CA THR A 122 2.16 -0.80 4.28
C THR A 122 3.11 -1.18 3.14
N GLU A 123 4.22 -1.84 3.50
CA GLU A 123 5.13 -2.45 2.52
C GLU A 123 4.42 -3.55 1.72
N HIS A 124 3.57 -4.32 2.38
CA HIS A 124 2.84 -5.43 1.79
C HIS A 124 2.00 -5.00 0.58
N LEU A 125 1.28 -3.88 0.68
CA LEU A 125 0.49 -3.37 -0.44
C LEU A 125 1.38 -2.95 -1.62
N ALA A 126 2.49 -2.24 -1.38
CA ALA A 126 3.43 -1.86 -2.43
C ALA A 126 4.03 -3.09 -3.14
N LEU A 127 4.41 -4.12 -2.38
CA LEU A 127 4.89 -5.39 -2.93
C LEU A 127 3.83 -6.12 -3.76
N THR A 128 2.56 -6.04 -3.35
CA THR A 128 1.45 -6.66 -4.05
C THR A 128 1.15 -5.93 -5.36
N ILE A 129 1.18 -4.59 -5.34
CA ILE A 129 1.06 -3.76 -6.54
C ILE A 129 2.17 -4.08 -7.56
N GLY A 130 3.44 -4.11 -7.13
CA GLY A 130 4.56 -4.44 -8.02
C GLY A 130 4.41 -5.80 -8.70
N ARG A 131 4.00 -6.83 -7.93
CA ARG A 131 3.71 -8.16 -8.47
C ARG A 131 2.55 -8.12 -9.46
N ALA A 132 1.44 -7.46 -9.12
CA ALA A 132 0.28 -7.36 -9.99
C ALA A 132 0.61 -6.69 -11.33
N LEU A 133 1.41 -5.61 -11.31
CA LEU A 133 1.86 -4.92 -12.52
C LEU A 133 2.70 -5.83 -13.41
N TYR A 134 3.70 -6.52 -12.82
CA TYR A 134 4.53 -7.46 -13.57
C TYR A 134 3.73 -8.64 -14.13
N HIS A 135 2.76 -9.18 -13.37
CA HIS A 135 1.93 -10.28 -13.86
C HIS A 135 0.99 -9.86 -14.98
N ALA A 136 0.37 -8.68 -14.88
CA ALA A 136 -0.58 -8.19 -15.89
C ALA A 136 0.11 -7.66 -17.14
N TYR A 137 1.28 -7.03 -16.99
CA TYR A 137 1.93 -6.25 -18.05
C TYR A 137 3.40 -6.58 -18.25
N GLY A 138 4.02 -7.55 -17.58
CA GLY A 138 5.46 -7.79 -17.70
C GLY A 138 6.30 -6.55 -17.38
N GLY A 139 7.32 -6.29 -18.20
CA GLY A 139 8.30 -5.23 -17.96
C GLY A 139 9.33 -5.62 -16.89
N ASP A 140 10.02 -4.63 -16.36
CA ASP A 140 10.99 -4.82 -15.27
C ASP A 140 10.39 -4.36 -13.95
N VAL A 141 10.64 -5.13 -12.89
CA VAL A 141 10.26 -4.78 -11.52
C VAL A 141 11.43 -4.98 -10.56
N GLU A 142 11.75 -3.93 -9.80
CA GLU A 142 12.79 -3.93 -8.79
C GLU A 142 12.20 -3.58 -7.42
N TYR A 143 12.68 -4.26 -6.37
CA TYR A 143 12.26 -4.04 -4.98
C TYR A 143 13.47 -3.63 -4.14
N ARG A 144 13.45 -2.43 -3.57
CA ARG A 144 14.50 -1.89 -2.70
C ARG A 144 13.95 -1.61 -1.31
N PHE A 145 14.43 -2.35 -0.33
CA PHE A 145 14.07 -2.14 1.08
C PHE A 145 15.04 -1.14 1.71
N SER A 146 14.52 -0.25 2.56
CA SER A 146 15.37 0.60 3.40
C SER A 146 16.15 -0.25 4.40
N GLU A 147 17.36 0.19 4.74
CA GLU A 147 18.17 -0.49 5.76
C GLU A 147 17.87 0.00 7.18
N ASP A 148 17.25 1.17 7.29
CA ASP A 148 17.06 1.98 8.50
C ASP A 148 15.57 2.19 8.86
N GLN A 149 14.67 2.03 7.89
CA GLN A 149 13.24 2.26 8.03
C GLN A 149 12.43 1.09 7.46
N LYS A 150 11.28 0.81 8.07
CA LYS A 150 10.30 -0.15 7.55
C LYS A 150 9.60 0.42 6.31
N LEU A 151 10.34 0.49 5.21
CA LEU A 151 9.96 1.13 3.95
C LEU A 151 10.49 0.31 2.77
N VAL A 152 9.61 0.04 1.80
CA VAL A 152 9.99 -0.52 0.51
C VAL A 152 9.75 0.46 -0.63
N ARG A 153 10.69 0.51 -1.57
CA ARG A 153 10.56 1.21 -2.85
C ARG A 153 10.48 0.17 -3.96
N VAL A 154 9.40 0.22 -4.73
CA VAL A 154 9.13 -0.67 -5.86
C VAL A 154 9.23 0.16 -7.12
N TYR A 155 10.06 -0.26 -8.06
CA TYR A 155 10.23 0.40 -9.34
C TYR A 155 9.70 -0.54 -10.41
N TRP A 156 8.63 -0.13 -11.09
CA TRP A 156 8.12 -0.82 -12.26
C TRP A 156 8.35 0.04 -13.50
N HIS A 157 8.93 -0.57 -14.52
CA HIS A 157 9.25 0.09 -15.77
C HIS A 157 8.84 -0.77 -16.96
N ARG A 158 8.18 -0.15 -17.94
CA ARG A 158 7.91 -0.79 -19.23
C ARG A 158 7.88 0.23 -20.35
N ASP A 159 8.68 -0.02 -21.37
CA ASP A 159 8.59 0.67 -22.65
C ASP A 159 7.74 -0.10 -23.65
N GLN A 160 7.20 0.63 -24.63
CA GLN A 160 6.59 0.02 -25.81
C GLN A 160 7.66 -0.75 -26.59
N VAL A 161 7.32 -1.97 -27.03
CA VAL A 161 8.16 -2.67 -28.01
C VAL A 161 8.00 -1.91 -29.32
N LYS A 162 9.08 -1.33 -29.84
CA LYS A 162 9.07 -0.80 -31.21
C LYS A 162 8.75 -1.97 -32.13
N LYS A 163 7.60 -1.95 -32.81
CA LYS A 163 7.38 -2.82 -33.96
C LYS A 163 8.43 -2.41 -34.98
N GLY A 164 9.40 -3.30 -35.23
CA GLY A 164 10.33 -3.14 -36.35
C GLY A 164 9.52 -2.97 -37.63
N GLY A 165 9.91 -1.96 -38.43
CA GLY A 165 9.41 -1.81 -39.80
C GLY A 165 9.94 -2.90 -40.71
#